data_AF-A0A392Q6T2-F1
#
_entry.id   AF-A0A392Q6T2-F1
#
_cell.length_a   1.000
_cell.length_b   1.000
_cell.length_c   1.000
_cell.angle_alpha   90.00
_cell.angle_beta   90.00
_cell.angle_gamma   90.00
#
_symmetry.space_group_name_H-M   'P 1'
#
loop_
_entity.id
_entity.type
_entity.pdbx_description
1 polymer ?
#
loop_
_entity_poly.entity_id
_entity_poly.type
_entity_poly.pdbx_seq_one_letter_code
_entity_poly.pdbx_strand_id
1 'polypeptide(L)'
;KDEPGSSLPPAVDGLLRAHKRLIDGLESDFTHAPSGVAGKISTKFLVPASQAGSLIGKQGGTVKSIQEASNCIVRVLGAGSY
;
A
#
# COMPACT_ATOMS: atom_id res chain seq x y z
N LYS A 1 17.14 9.85 -4.91
CA LYS A 1 17.81 10.73 -3.94
C LYS A 1 17.30 10.30 -2.59
N ASP A 2 17.93 9.26 -2.05
CA ASP A 2 17.65 8.71 -0.73
C ASP A 2 18.19 9.70 0.30
N GLU A 3 17.37 10.07 1.28
CA GLU A 3 17.79 10.99 2.34
C GLU A 3 18.73 10.27 3.31
N PRO A 4 19.92 10.84 3.60
CA PRO A 4 20.89 10.24 4.49
C PRO A 4 20.47 10.54 5.94
N GLY A 5 19.64 9.68 6.53
CA GLY A 5 19.23 9.85 7.93
C GLY A 5 18.22 8.85 8.50
N SER A 6 17.60 7.99 7.69
CA SER A 6 16.70 6.96 8.23
C SER A 6 17.49 5.68 8.55
N SER A 7 17.34 5.16 9.77
CA SER A 7 17.93 3.87 10.20
C SER A 7 17.49 2.66 9.37
N LEU A 8 16.55 2.84 8.43
CA LEU A 8 15.98 1.82 7.55
C LEU A 8 15.82 2.37 6.11
N PRO A 9 16.02 1.52 5.07
CA PRO A 9 15.69 1.87 3.69
C PRO A 9 14.18 2.19 3.52
N PRO A 10 13.79 3.08 2.60
CA PRO A 10 12.39 3.49 2.42
C PRO A 10 11.42 2.33 2.14
N ALA A 11 11.88 1.31 1.42
CA ALA A 11 11.08 0.12 1.14
C ALA A 11 10.79 -0.70 2.41
N VAL A 12 11.77 -0.81 3.31
CA VAL A 12 11.66 -1.55 4.58
C VAL A 12 10.79 -0.78 5.56
N ASP A 13 10.97 0.55 5.66
CA ASP A 13 10.10 1.41 6.46
C ASP A 13 8.64 1.31 6.01
N GLY A 14 8.40 1.34 4.70
CA GLY A 14 7.07 1.12 4.12
C GLY A 14 6.47 -0.23 4.55
N LEU A 15 7.22 -1.32 4.42
CA LEU A 15 6.77 -2.66 4.79
C LEU A 15 6.38 -2.73 6.28
N LEU A 16 7.22 -2.18 7.17
CA LEU A 16 6.97 -2.19 8.60
C LEU A 16 5.73 -1.36 8.96
N ARG A 17 5.53 -0.20 8.31
CA ARG A 17 4.31 0.60 8.49
C ARG A 17 3.06 -0.13 8.04
N ALA A 18 3.12 -0.87 6.94
CA ALA A 18 2.00 -1.67 6.46
C ALA A 18 1.66 -2.78 7.43
N HIS A 19 2.68 -3.48 7.95
CA HIS A 19 2.51 -4.51 8.97
C HIS A 19 1.87 -3.93 10.24
N LYS A 20 2.40 -2.82 10.76
CA LYS A 20 1.80 -2.14 11.93
C LYS A 20 0.34 -1.76 11.70
N ARG A 21 0.00 -1.19 10.54
CA ARG A 21 -1.38 -0.83 10.19
C ARG A 21 -2.32 -2.04 10.15
N LEU A 22 -1.82 -3.20 9.74
CA LEU A 22 -2.60 -4.44 9.77
C LEU A 22 -2.85 -4.87 11.22
N ILE A 23 -1.83 -4.91 12.07
CA ILE A 23 -1.97 -5.27 13.48
C ILE A 23 -2.89 -4.29 14.23
N ASP A 24 -2.65 -2.99 14.11
CA ASP A 24 -3.47 -1.95 14.77
C ASP A 24 -4.94 -2.00 14.29
N GLY A 25 -5.15 -2.32 13.01
CA GLY A 25 -6.48 -2.43 12.42
C GLY A 25 -7.22 -3.74 12.74
N LEU A 26 -6.49 -4.81 13.13
CA LEU A 26 -7.07 -6.05 13.64
C LEU A 26 -7.54 -5.89 15.09
N GLU A 27 -6.84 -5.08 15.89
CA GLU A 27 -7.19 -4.81 17.29
C GLU A 27 -8.28 -3.73 17.44
N SER A 28 -8.55 -2.96 16.38
CA SER A 28 -9.61 -1.96 16.37
C SER A 28 -10.97 -2.60 16.12
N ASP A 29 -11.56 -3.19 17.16
CA ASP A 29 -12.94 -3.66 17.18
C ASP A 29 -13.91 -2.58 16.68
N PHE A 30 -14.57 -2.89 15.54
CA PHE A 30 -15.82 -2.46 14.87
C PHE A 30 -16.79 -1.41 15.48
N THR A 31 -16.44 -0.67 16.52
CA THR A 31 -17.39 0.04 17.38
C THR A 31 -17.61 1.50 17.00
N HIS A 32 -16.83 2.07 16.05
CA HIS A 32 -17.00 3.47 15.69
C HIS A 32 -16.57 3.83 14.25
N ALA A 33 -17.06 3.08 13.25
CA ALA A 33 -17.02 3.53 11.86
C ALA A 33 -18.46 3.55 11.30
N PRO A 34 -18.87 4.61 10.57
CA PRO A 34 -20.20 4.65 9.97
C PRO A 34 -20.41 3.40 9.10
N SER A 35 -21.54 2.71 9.34
CA SER A 35 -21.96 1.50 8.63
C SER A 35 -21.73 1.62 7.12
N GLY A 36 -20.74 0.88 6.62
CA GLY A 36 -20.38 0.85 5.19
C GLY A 36 -18.89 0.61 4.91
N VAL A 37 -18.01 0.90 5.86
CA VAL A 37 -16.53 0.73 5.69
C VAL A 37 -15.85 -0.02 6.84
N ALA A 38 -16.63 -0.54 7.78
CA ALA A 38 -16.13 -1.26 8.94
C ALA A 38 -15.37 -2.53 8.48
N GLY A 39 -14.06 -2.57 8.73
CA GLY A 39 -13.19 -3.73 8.47
C GLY A 39 -12.22 -3.62 7.29
N LYS A 40 -12.20 -2.52 6.52
CA LYS A 40 -11.23 -2.37 5.41
C LYS A 40 -9.95 -1.65 5.84
N ILE A 41 -8.85 -2.39 5.99
CA ILE A 41 -7.51 -1.83 6.22
C ILE A 41 -6.89 -1.46 4.87
N SER A 42 -6.32 -0.25 4.76
CA SER A 42 -5.64 0.21 3.55
C SER A 42 -4.35 0.97 3.87
N THR A 43 -3.31 0.69 3.09
CA THR A 43 -1.99 1.33 3.16
C THR A 43 -1.63 1.93 1.80
N LYS A 44 -1.04 3.12 1.81
CA LYS A 44 -0.57 3.81 0.59
C LYS A 44 0.95 3.90 0.63
N PHE A 45 1.59 3.53 -0.47
CA PHE A 45 3.04 3.62 -0.65
C PHE A 45 3.36 4.68 -1.71
N LEU A 46 4.32 5.55 -1.41
CA LEU A 46 4.87 6.47 -2.40
C LEU A 46 5.97 5.73 -3.17
N VAL A 47 5.83 5.68 -4.48
CA VAL A 47 6.77 4.98 -5.37
C VAL A 47 7.38 6.00 -6.33
N PRO A 48 8.71 6.01 -6.52
CA PRO A 48 9.34 6.81 -7.56
C PRO A 48 8.75 6.47 -8.94
N ALA A 49 8.45 7.48 -9.75
CA ALA A 49 7.83 7.27 -11.07
C ALA A 49 8.64 6.31 -11.96
N SER A 50 9.98 6.32 -11.83
CA SER A 50 10.89 5.40 -12.54
C SER A 50 10.71 3.93 -12.18
N GLN A 51 10.23 3.63 -10.97
CA GLN A 51 10.02 2.26 -10.49
C GLN A 51 8.57 1.78 -10.67
N ALA A 52 7.62 2.70 -10.86
CA ALA A 52 6.20 2.38 -11.02
C ALA A 52 5.96 1.42 -12.19
N GLY A 53 6.63 1.61 -13.34
CA GLY A 53 6.47 0.73 -14.50
C GLY A 53 6.84 -0.73 -14.23
N SER A 54 7.91 -0.97 -13.46
CA SER A 54 8.33 -2.32 -13.07
C SER A 54 7.36 -2.96 -12.08
N LEU A 55 6.78 -2.17 -11.17
CA LEU A 55 5.77 -2.62 -10.20
C LEU A 55 4.44 -2.98 -10.88
N ILE A 56 4.02 -2.19 -11.86
CA ILE A 56 2.77 -2.41 -12.62
C ILE A 56 2.92 -3.65 -13.52
N GLY A 57 4.08 -3.77 -14.17
CA GLY A 57 4.34 -4.82 -15.16
C GLY A 57 3.68 -4.53 -16.51
N LYS A 58 4.04 -5.31 -17.54
CA LYS A 58 3.46 -5.17 -18.88
C LYS A 58 1.95 -5.40 -18.80
N GLN A 59 1.17 -4.47 -19.34
CA GLN A 59 -0.30 -4.49 -19.32
C GLN A 59 -0.91 -4.66 -17.91
N GLY A 60 -0.20 -4.26 -16.85
CA GLY A 60 -0.65 -4.44 -15.48
C GLY A 60 -0.52 -5.87 -14.93
N GLY A 61 0.19 -6.77 -15.63
CA GLY A 61 0.29 -8.18 -15.27
C GLY A 61 0.81 -8.43 -13.86
N THR A 62 1.83 -7.68 -13.42
CA THR A 62 2.41 -7.85 -12.08
C THR A 62 1.43 -7.44 -10.99
N VAL A 63 0.77 -6.28 -11.14
CA VAL A 63 -0.27 -5.84 -10.18
C VAL A 63 -1.45 -6.82 -10.14
N LYS A 64 -1.86 -7.36 -11.30
CA LYS A 64 -2.93 -8.36 -11.37
C LYS A 64 -2.54 -9.63 -10.62
N SER A 65 -1.35 -10.16 -10.84
CA SER A 65 -0.86 -11.35 -10.12
C SER A 65 -0.78 -11.11 -8.60
N ILE A 66 -0.36 -9.92 -8.16
CA ILE A 66 -0.36 -9.57 -6.73
C ILE A 66 -1.78 -9.57 -6.17
N GLN A 67 -2.74 -8.98 -6.88
CA GLN A 67 -4.14 -8.95 -6.49
C GLN A 67 -4.74 -10.37 -6.42
N GLU A 68 -4.47 -11.23 -7.40
CA GLU A 68 -4.92 -12.62 -7.43
C GLU A 68 -4.31 -13.45 -6.28
N ALA A 69 -3.01 -13.30 -6.02
CA ALA A 69 -2.33 -14.05 -4.97
C ALA A 69 -2.71 -13.59 -3.55
N SER A 70 -2.97 -12.30 -3.35
CA SER A 70 -3.26 -11.72 -2.03
C SER A 70 -4.76 -11.56 -1.74
N ASN A 71 -5.62 -11.71 -2.74
CA ASN A 71 -7.03 -11.33 -2.70
C ASN A 71 -7.28 -9.87 -2.25
N CYS A 72 -6.25 -9.01 -2.34
CA CYS A 72 -6.32 -7.61 -1.95
C CYS A 72 -6.73 -6.70 -3.11
N ILE A 73 -7.29 -5.54 -2.77
CA ILE A 73 -7.56 -4.49 -3.76
C ILE A 73 -6.29 -3.66 -3.96
N VAL A 74 -5.64 -3.80 -5.12
CA VAL A 74 -4.48 -2.99 -5.49
C VAL A 74 -4.92 -1.89 -6.45
N ARG A 75 -4.58 -0.63 -6.14
CA ARG A 75 -4.88 0.53 -6.99
C ARG A 75 -3.63 1.34 -7.24
N VAL A 76 -3.34 1.60 -8.50
CA VAL A 76 -2.30 2.53 -8.92
C VAL A 76 -2.91 3.93 -8.95
N LEU A 77 -2.37 4.83 -8.13
CA LEU A 77 -2.79 6.23 -8.09
C LEU A 77 -1.79 7.04 -8.91
N GLY A 78 -2.26 7.65 -10.01
CA GLY A 78 -1.45 8.57 -10.80
C GLY A 78 -1.20 9.87 -10.04
N ALA A 79 -0.11 10.57 -10.38
CA ALA A 79 0.14 11.92 -9.92
C ALA A 79 -0.80 12.91 -10.66
N GLY A 80 -2.05 12.98 -10.21
CA GLY A 80 -2.97 14.09 -10.42
C GLY A 80 -4.03 13.94 -11.51
N SER A 81 -5.26 14.36 -11.18
CA SER A 81 -6.13 15.22 -12.02
C SER A 81 -7.14 15.88 -11.06
N TYR A 82 -6.98 17.18 -10.84
CA TYR A 82 -8.07 18.08 -10.40
C TYR A 82 -8.74 18.61 -11.66
#